data_AF-A0A1A9WLE0-F1
#
_entry.id   AF-A0A1A9WLE0-F1
#
_cell.length_a   1.000
_cell.length_b   1.000
_cell.length_c   1.000
_cell.angle_alpha   90.00
_cell.angle_beta   90.00
_cell.angle_gamma   90.00
#
_symmetry.space_group_name_H-M   'P 1'
#
loop_
_entity.id
_entity.type
_entity.pdbx_description
1 polymer ?
#
loop_
_entity_poly.entity_id
_entity_poly.type
_entity_poly.pdbx_seq_one_letter_code
_entity_poly.pdbx_strand_id
1 'polypeptide(L)'
;MIIVQSQKKCKKLICIGLVTLAVFLPFWTYLSSQSAMATCIFCDIISGKSPTKIEFETDDYVIFKDIKPASDHHYLAVPKKHIESLVALTKDDIEIVNTLENGMRKFLVTKGIENKEALLGFHVPPFITVKHLHLHGIAPRSNMSFLMRFIFKPHSAWFKLVDEAKEYLQNKL
;
A
#
# COMPACT_ATOMS: atom_id res chain seq x y z
N MET A 1 8.87 7.36 65.47
CA MET A 1 9.82 6.82 66.47
C MET A 1 10.33 5.49 65.95
N ILE A 2 11.63 5.43 65.58
CA ILE A 2 12.53 4.26 65.55
C ILE A 2 12.15 3.12 64.55
N ILE A 3 12.81 3.03 63.38
CA ILE A 3 13.94 2.11 63.02
C ILE A 3 13.55 0.63 63.26
N VAL A 4 13.63 -0.26 62.27
CA VAL A 4 14.77 -1.20 62.09
C VAL A 4 14.71 -1.89 60.72
N GLN A 5 15.84 -1.82 60.02
CA GLN A 5 16.25 -2.66 58.88
C GLN A 5 16.35 -4.14 59.30
N SER A 6 16.07 -5.10 58.40
CA SER A 6 16.99 -6.25 58.28
C SER A 6 16.77 -7.05 57.00
N GLN A 7 17.77 -6.98 56.14
CA GLN A 7 18.00 -7.86 55.01
C GLN A 7 18.34 -9.27 55.51
N LYS A 8 17.58 -10.29 55.11
CA LYS A 8 18.00 -11.70 55.23
C LYS A 8 18.26 -12.27 53.83
N LYS A 9 19.53 -12.31 53.47
CA LYS A 9 20.09 -13.18 52.42
C LYS A 9 19.85 -14.63 52.84
N CYS A 10 19.09 -15.39 52.04
CA CYS A 10 19.08 -16.86 52.16
C CYS A 10 19.39 -17.50 50.79
N LYS A 11 20.65 -17.94 50.70
CA LYS A 11 21.24 -19.07 49.96
C LYS A 11 20.47 -19.61 48.74
N LYS A 12 21.12 -19.48 47.58
CA LYS A 12 20.87 -20.26 46.35
C LYS A 12 20.70 -21.74 46.69
N LEU A 13 19.55 -22.30 46.35
CA LEU A 13 19.38 -23.73 46.11
C LEU A 13 18.86 -23.89 44.68
N ILE A 14 19.66 -24.57 43.86
CA ILE A 14 19.33 -24.93 42.49
C ILE A 14 18.34 -26.09 42.60
N CYS A 15 17.06 -25.83 42.32
CA CYS A 15 16.09 -26.87 42.03
C CYS A 15 15.79 -26.80 40.53
N ILE A 16 16.33 -27.77 39.80
CA ILE A 16 16.00 -28.05 38.41
C ILE A 16 14.57 -28.59 38.43
N GLY A 17 13.60 -27.71 38.18
CA GLY A 17 12.18 -28.05 38.10
C GLY A 17 11.66 -27.65 36.73
N LEU A 18 11.43 -28.63 35.87
CA LEU A 18 10.64 -28.53 34.64
C LEU A 18 9.26 -27.99 34.97
N VAL A 19 9.02 -26.70 34.72
CA VAL A 19 7.70 -26.09 34.80
C VAL A 19 7.42 -25.34 33.49
N THR A 20 6.69 -26.05 32.64
CA THR A 20 5.73 -25.55 31.64
C THR A 20 6.18 -24.40 30.72
N LEU A 21 6.60 -24.84 29.54
CA LEU A 21 6.60 -24.17 28.25
C LEU A 21 5.23 -23.49 27.97
N ALA A 22 5.06 -22.19 28.25
CA ALA A 22 3.82 -21.47 27.86
C ALA A 22 3.94 -19.93 27.71
N VAL A 23 5.11 -19.37 27.38
CA VAL A 23 5.24 -17.91 27.15
C VAL A 23 6.06 -17.55 25.91
N PHE A 24 6.18 -18.44 24.92
CA PHE A 24 7.05 -18.21 23.76
C PHE A 24 6.36 -18.15 22.38
N LEU A 25 5.03 -18.05 22.33
CA LEU A 25 4.30 -17.61 21.13
C LEU A 25 3.15 -16.70 21.61
N PRO A 26 3.19 -15.36 21.41
CA PRO A 26 3.32 -14.76 20.08
C PRO A 26 4.07 -13.40 20.07
N PHE A 27 5.26 -13.27 20.66
CA PHE A 27 6.11 -12.11 20.33
C PHE A 27 6.57 -12.17 18.86
N TRP A 28 6.72 -13.38 18.33
CA TRP A 28 7.19 -13.63 16.96
C TRP A 28 6.15 -13.29 15.88
N THR A 29 4.85 -13.52 16.13
CA THR A 29 3.82 -13.20 15.13
C THR A 29 3.54 -11.70 15.03
N TYR A 30 3.74 -10.96 16.12
CA TYR A 30 3.65 -9.49 16.12
C TYR A 30 4.77 -8.85 15.29
N LEU A 31 6.01 -9.35 15.40
CA LEU A 31 7.14 -8.84 14.60
C LEU A 31 6.93 -9.05 13.09
N SER A 32 6.31 -10.14 12.66
CA SER A 32 6.07 -10.45 11.24
C SER A 32 5.07 -9.49 10.58
N SER A 33 4.05 -9.04 11.32
CA SER A 33 3.11 -8.03 10.85
C SER A 33 3.74 -6.63 10.83
N GLN A 34 4.65 -6.35 11.75
CA GLN A 34 5.31 -5.05 11.87
C GLN A 34 6.39 -4.84 10.79
N SER A 35 7.06 -5.90 10.34
CA SER A 35 8.18 -5.81 9.39
C SER A 35 7.75 -5.44 7.96
N ALA A 36 6.53 -5.78 7.54
CA ALA A 36 6.04 -5.43 6.20
C ALA A 36 5.78 -3.92 6.03
N MET A 37 5.38 -3.23 7.11
CA MET A 37 5.27 -1.75 7.12
C MET A 37 6.62 -1.04 7.22
N ALA A 38 7.66 -1.71 7.74
CA ALA A 38 8.92 -1.06 8.09
C ALA A 38 9.74 -0.57 6.89
N THR A 39 9.35 -0.86 5.64
CA THR A 39 10.11 -0.49 4.43
C THR A 39 9.25 0.02 3.26
N CYS A 40 7.97 0.34 3.46
CA CYS A 40 7.11 0.78 2.36
C CYS A 40 7.05 2.31 2.27
N ILE A 41 7.62 2.88 1.19
CA ILE A 41 7.61 4.33 0.95
C ILE A 41 6.20 4.92 0.91
N PHE A 42 5.19 4.19 0.42
CA PHE A 42 3.82 4.68 0.41
C PHE A 42 3.18 4.68 1.80
N CYS A 43 3.51 3.72 2.67
CA CYS A 43 3.14 3.79 4.09
C CYS A 43 3.81 4.99 4.79
N ASP A 44 5.05 5.33 4.42
CA ASP A 44 5.71 6.53 4.94
C ASP A 44 5.04 7.83 4.46
N ILE A 45 4.54 7.87 3.21
CA ILE A 45 3.72 8.98 2.71
C ILE A 45 2.40 9.08 3.48
N ILE A 46 1.67 7.96 3.60
CA ILE A 46 0.37 7.90 4.31
C ILE A 46 0.52 8.29 5.78
N SER A 47 1.62 7.93 6.44
CA SER A 47 1.88 8.26 7.85
C SER A 47 2.54 9.62 8.08
N GLY A 48 2.77 10.41 7.02
CA GLY A 48 3.37 11.74 7.12
C GLY A 48 4.87 11.76 7.43
N LYS A 49 5.57 10.62 7.27
CA LYS A 49 7.04 10.53 7.42
C LYS A 49 7.80 10.98 6.17
N SER A 50 7.14 10.94 5.01
CA SER A 50 7.68 11.47 3.74
C SER A 50 7.29 12.94 3.54
N PRO A 51 8.14 13.78 2.89
CA PRO A 51 7.77 15.14 2.51
C PRO A 51 6.77 15.21 1.34
N THR A 52 6.35 14.08 0.77
CA THR A 52 5.37 14.04 -0.32
C THR A 52 4.05 14.68 0.11
N LYS A 53 3.62 15.69 -0.64
CA LYS A 53 2.32 16.33 -0.44
C LYS A 53 1.19 15.40 -0.86
N ILE A 54 0.26 15.16 0.06
CA ILE A 54 -1.04 14.54 -0.24
C ILE A 54 -1.93 15.60 -0.90
N GLU A 55 -2.41 15.31 -2.10
CA GLU A 55 -3.27 16.21 -2.89
C GLU A 55 -4.76 16.00 -2.56
N PHE A 56 -5.12 14.81 -2.07
CA PHE A 56 -6.46 14.45 -1.65
C PHE A 56 -6.42 13.26 -0.68
N GLU A 57 -7.29 13.25 0.31
CA GLU A 57 -7.33 12.22 1.36
C GLU A 57 -8.76 11.89 1.76
N THR A 58 -9.03 10.61 1.98
CA THR A 58 -10.25 10.07 2.60
C THR A 58 -9.87 9.15 3.76
N ASP A 59 -10.86 8.54 4.42
CA ASP A 59 -10.60 7.52 5.44
C ASP A 59 -9.98 6.23 4.85
N ASP A 60 -10.15 5.98 3.55
CA ASP A 60 -9.75 4.72 2.89
C ASP A 60 -8.51 4.84 2.00
N TYR A 61 -8.27 6.00 1.38
CA TYR A 61 -7.18 6.18 0.42
C TYR A 61 -6.65 7.62 0.38
N VAL A 62 -5.46 7.77 -0.22
CA VAL A 62 -4.81 9.05 -0.51
C VAL A 62 -4.53 9.18 -2.00
N ILE A 63 -4.43 10.41 -2.50
CA ILE A 63 -3.93 10.71 -3.85
C ILE A 63 -2.75 11.68 -3.74
N PHE A 64 -1.66 11.37 -4.42
CA PHE A 64 -0.48 12.24 -4.52
C PHE A 64 0.16 12.13 -5.91
N LYS A 65 1.07 13.06 -6.22
CA LYS A 65 1.78 13.08 -7.52
C LYS A 65 2.84 11.99 -7.59
N ASP A 66 2.95 11.33 -8.74
CA ASP A 66 4.10 10.49 -9.03
C ASP A 66 5.36 11.37 -9.15
N ILE A 67 6.48 10.89 -8.62
CA ILE A 67 7.77 11.59 -8.66
C ILE A 67 8.40 11.60 -10.07
N LYS A 68 8.03 10.64 -10.92
CA LYS A 68 8.44 10.49 -12.31
C LYS A 68 7.20 10.47 -13.21
N PRO A 69 6.61 11.65 -13.49
CA PRO A 69 5.39 11.72 -14.27
C PRO A 69 5.59 11.19 -15.70
N ALA A 70 4.64 10.37 -16.16
CA ALA A 70 4.65 9.76 -17.49
C ALA A 70 4.00 10.64 -18.58
N SER A 71 3.23 11.63 -18.15
CA SER A 71 2.60 12.69 -18.94
C SER A 71 2.48 13.95 -18.06
N ASP A 72 1.85 15.01 -18.55
CA ASP A 72 1.69 16.31 -17.83
C ASP A 72 1.12 16.13 -16.42
N HIS A 73 0.21 15.17 -16.27
CA HIS A 73 -0.40 14.78 -15.02
C HIS A 73 -0.19 13.29 -14.78
N HIS A 74 0.42 12.95 -13.65
CA HIS A 74 0.57 11.58 -13.18
C HIS A 74 0.32 11.56 -11.67
N TYR A 75 -0.79 10.98 -11.27
CA TYR A 75 -1.19 10.83 -9.88
C TYR A 75 -1.32 9.36 -9.51
N LEU A 76 -1.14 9.06 -8.23
CA LEU A 76 -1.30 7.72 -7.66
C LEU A 76 -2.41 7.77 -6.63
N ALA A 77 -3.46 6.97 -6.79
CA ALA A 77 -4.42 6.70 -5.73
C ALA A 77 -4.00 5.43 -4.99
N VAL A 78 -3.78 5.54 -3.68
CA VAL A 78 -3.18 4.50 -2.84
C VAL A 78 -4.08 4.25 -1.62
N PRO A 79 -4.54 3.01 -1.39
CA PRO A 79 -5.31 2.70 -0.19
C PRO A 79 -4.43 2.85 1.05
N LYS A 80 -5.02 3.35 2.15
CA LYS A 80 -4.31 3.48 3.43
C LYS A 80 -3.90 2.12 4.00
N LYS A 81 -4.72 1.08 3.77
CA LYS A 81 -4.37 -0.31 4.05
C LYS A 81 -3.23 -0.75 3.11
N HIS A 82 -2.17 -1.30 3.69
CA HIS A 82 -1.10 -1.91 2.90
C HIS A 82 -1.59 -3.20 2.24
N ILE A 83 -1.63 -3.20 0.92
CA ILE A 83 -1.96 -4.34 0.06
C ILE A 83 -0.85 -4.39 -0.98
N GLU A 84 -0.17 -5.52 -1.20
CA GLU A 84 1.07 -5.51 -1.98
C GLU A 84 0.90 -5.06 -3.45
N SER A 85 -0.15 -5.54 -4.12
CA SER A 85 -0.41 -5.23 -5.54
C SER A 85 -1.82 -5.70 -5.96
N LEU A 86 -2.19 -5.50 -7.22
CA LEU A 86 -3.43 -6.02 -7.79
C LEU A 86 -3.54 -7.56 -7.66
N VAL A 87 -2.42 -8.28 -7.73
CA VAL A 87 -2.39 -9.75 -7.64
C VAL A 87 -2.70 -10.24 -6.22
N ALA A 88 -2.54 -9.39 -5.19
CA ALA A 88 -2.91 -9.71 -3.82
C ALA A 88 -4.42 -9.61 -3.56
N LEU A 89 -5.17 -8.94 -4.45
CA LEU A 89 -6.62 -8.81 -4.33
C LEU A 89 -7.35 -10.08 -4.77
N THR A 90 -8.52 -10.32 -4.19
CA THR A 90 -9.47 -11.37 -4.54
C THR A 90 -10.70 -10.78 -5.22
N LYS A 91 -11.65 -11.64 -5.62
CA LYS A 91 -12.95 -11.22 -6.16
C LYS A 91 -13.72 -10.32 -5.20
N ASP A 92 -13.62 -10.57 -3.89
CA ASP A 92 -14.33 -9.79 -2.86
C ASP A 92 -13.74 -8.38 -2.69
N ASP A 93 -12.52 -8.15 -3.20
CA ASP A 93 -11.84 -6.86 -3.12
C ASP A 93 -12.09 -5.94 -4.32
N ILE A 94 -12.97 -6.32 -5.27
CA ILE A 94 -13.31 -5.48 -6.44
C ILE A 94 -13.74 -4.06 -6.02
N GLU A 95 -14.38 -3.93 -4.86
CA GLU A 95 -14.83 -2.62 -4.38
C GLU A 95 -13.67 -1.67 -4.04
N ILE A 96 -12.48 -2.19 -3.71
CA ILE A 96 -11.28 -1.37 -3.55
C ILE A 96 -10.91 -0.73 -4.90
N VAL A 97 -10.98 -1.50 -5.99
CA VAL A 97 -10.70 -0.99 -7.34
C VAL A 97 -11.72 0.07 -7.74
N ASN A 98 -13.01 -0.17 -7.50
CA ASN A 98 -14.08 0.82 -7.75
C ASN A 98 -13.85 2.11 -6.96
N THR A 99 -13.50 1.99 -5.68
CA THR A 99 -13.26 3.14 -4.80
C THR A 99 -12.10 3.99 -5.31
N LEU A 100 -10.96 3.37 -5.65
CA LEU A 100 -9.80 4.08 -6.18
C LEU A 100 -10.09 4.73 -7.54
N GLU A 101 -10.81 4.03 -8.43
CA GLU A 101 -11.20 4.57 -9.73
C GLU A 101 -12.10 5.79 -9.58
N ASN A 102 -13.21 5.66 -8.85
CA ASN A 102 -14.17 6.73 -8.65
C ASN A 102 -13.50 7.94 -7.98
N GLY A 103 -12.62 7.69 -7.01
CA GLY A 103 -11.80 8.69 -6.36
C GLY A 103 -10.91 9.44 -7.34
N MET A 104 -10.12 8.72 -8.13
CA MET A 104 -9.21 9.30 -9.13
C MET A 104 -9.98 10.10 -10.20
N ARG A 105 -11.09 9.56 -10.72
CA ARG A 105 -11.91 10.25 -11.74
C ARG A 105 -12.47 11.58 -11.24
N LYS A 106 -13.00 11.60 -10.01
CA LYS A 106 -13.49 12.83 -9.37
C LYS A 106 -12.35 13.81 -9.14
N PHE A 107 -11.22 13.33 -8.62
CA PHE A 107 -10.04 14.15 -8.36
C PHE A 107 -9.50 14.81 -9.64
N LEU A 108 -9.39 14.08 -10.75
CA LEU A 108 -8.93 14.63 -12.03
C LEU A 108 -9.83 15.77 -12.53
N VAL A 109 -11.16 15.64 -12.37
CA VAL A 109 -12.10 16.74 -12.70
C VAL A 109 -11.82 17.99 -11.87
N THR A 110 -11.50 17.85 -10.58
CA THR A 110 -11.12 19.01 -9.74
C THR A 110 -9.82 19.69 -10.20
N LYS A 111 -9.01 19.01 -11.00
CA LYS A 111 -7.79 19.55 -11.63
C LYS A 111 -8.02 20.07 -13.05
N GLY A 112 -9.28 20.09 -13.53
CA GLY A 112 -9.62 20.52 -14.89
C GLY A 112 -9.29 19.51 -15.98
N ILE A 113 -9.06 18.24 -15.61
CA ILE A 113 -8.70 17.17 -16.55
C ILE A 113 -9.95 16.38 -16.91
N GLU A 114 -10.23 16.24 -18.20
CA GLU A 114 -11.35 15.42 -18.65
C GLU A 114 -11.03 13.92 -18.50
N ASN A 115 -11.98 13.17 -17.95
CA ASN A 115 -11.82 11.73 -17.71
C ASN A 115 -11.48 10.91 -18.97
N LYS A 116 -11.87 11.37 -20.16
CA LYS A 116 -11.59 10.70 -21.44
C LYS A 116 -10.12 10.78 -21.86
N GLU A 117 -9.38 11.75 -21.32
CA GLU A 117 -7.95 11.94 -21.59
C GLU A 117 -7.06 11.15 -20.64
N ALA A 118 -7.66 10.63 -19.57
CA ALA A 118 -6.99 9.91 -18.51
C ALA A 118 -6.89 8.41 -18.81
N LEU A 119 -5.69 7.88 -18.62
CA LEU A 119 -5.42 6.45 -18.56
C LEU A 119 -5.37 6.04 -17.09
N LEU A 120 -6.26 5.14 -16.69
CA LEU A 120 -6.36 4.61 -15.33
C LEU A 120 -6.00 3.13 -15.31
N GLY A 121 -5.03 2.73 -14.49
CA GLY A 121 -4.66 1.33 -14.39
C GLY A 121 -3.57 1.01 -13.38
N PHE A 122 -3.23 -0.28 -13.30
CA PHE A 122 -2.31 -0.85 -12.33
C PHE A 122 -1.17 -1.56 -13.04
N HIS A 123 0.05 -1.39 -12.54
CA HIS A 123 1.14 -2.29 -12.87
C HIS A 123 0.96 -3.67 -12.22
N VAL A 124 1.40 -4.71 -12.91
CA VAL A 124 1.30 -6.11 -12.47
C VAL A 124 2.70 -6.67 -12.21
N PRO A 125 2.95 -7.34 -11.07
CA PRO A 125 4.21 -8.03 -10.80
C PRO A 125 4.62 -8.99 -11.94
N PRO A 126 5.91 -9.12 -12.26
CA PRO A 126 7.07 -8.56 -11.55
C PRO A 126 7.37 -7.08 -11.88
N PHE A 127 6.53 -6.42 -12.69
CA PHE A 127 6.78 -5.06 -13.21
C PHE A 127 6.22 -3.95 -12.31
N ILE A 128 6.47 -4.03 -11.01
CA ILE A 128 6.08 -3.00 -10.03
C ILE A 128 7.33 -2.40 -9.37
N THR A 129 7.31 -1.09 -9.14
CA THR A 129 8.42 -0.37 -8.45
C THR A 129 8.21 -0.30 -6.94
N VAL A 130 6.95 -0.22 -6.49
CA VAL A 130 6.56 -0.18 -5.07
C VAL A 130 5.55 -1.29 -4.81
N LYS A 131 5.83 -2.11 -3.80
CA LYS A 131 4.94 -3.20 -3.33
C LYS A 131 3.84 -2.65 -2.42
N HIS A 132 3.02 -1.76 -2.96
CA HIS A 132 1.79 -1.27 -2.33
C HIS A 132 0.85 -0.91 -3.46
N LEU A 133 -0.34 -1.50 -3.52
CA LEU A 133 -1.37 -1.29 -4.51
C LEU A 133 -1.54 0.21 -4.79
N HIS A 134 -1.43 0.61 -6.05
CA HIS A 134 -1.62 1.99 -6.46
C HIS A 134 -2.24 2.05 -7.84
N LEU A 135 -3.29 2.83 -7.97
CA LEU A 135 -3.90 3.14 -9.26
C LEU A 135 -3.17 4.34 -9.86
N HIS A 136 -2.59 4.16 -11.04
CA HIS A 136 -2.07 5.27 -11.84
C HIS A 136 -3.23 6.01 -12.49
N GLY A 137 -3.26 7.34 -12.34
CA GLY A 137 -4.08 8.24 -13.14
C GLY A 137 -3.18 9.15 -13.96
N ILE A 138 -3.13 8.93 -15.28
CA ILE A 138 -2.19 9.61 -16.18
C ILE A 138 -2.94 10.36 -17.27
N ALA A 139 -2.68 11.66 -17.43
CA ALA A 139 -3.34 12.49 -18.42
C ALA A 139 -2.45 13.65 -18.91
N PRO A 140 -2.67 14.16 -20.13
CA PRO A 140 -3.39 13.48 -21.20
C PRO A 140 -2.53 12.35 -21.77
N ARG A 141 -3.13 11.24 -22.22
CA ARG A 141 -2.37 10.13 -22.81
C ARG A 141 -1.58 10.54 -24.06
N SER A 142 -2.03 11.56 -24.79
CA SER A 142 -1.36 12.08 -26.00
C SER A 142 0.06 12.57 -25.72
N ASN A 143 0.34 13.08 -24.52
CA ASN A 143 1.62 13.72 -24.21
C ASN A 143 2.65 12.73 -23.65
N MET A 144 2.29 11.45 -23.49
CA MET A 144 3.25 10.40 -23.13
C MET A 144 4.31 10.24 -24.22
N SER A 145 5.57 10.17 -23.80
CA SER A 145 6.69 9.77 -24.67
C SER A 145 6.53 8.34 -25.19
N PHE A 146 7.26 7.99 -26.25
CA PHE A 146 7.22 6.64 -26.81
C PHE A 146 7.49 5.54 -25.77
N LEU A 147 8.51 5.74 -24.92
CA LEU A 147 8.85 4.80 -23.85
C LEU A 147 7.72 4.67 -22.82
N MET A 148 7.12 5.78 -22.40
CA MET A 148 6.02 5.76 -21.43
C MET A 148 4.77 5.09 -22.01
N ARG A 149 4.47 5.31 -23.29
CA ARG A 149 3.37 4.60 -23.98
C ARG A 149 3.57 3.08 -23.99
N PHE A 150 4.82 2.60 -24.01
CA PHE A 150 5.13 1.18 -23.90
C PHE A 150 4.96 0.66 -22.46
N ILE A 151 5.48 1.38 -21.46
CA ILE A 151 5.36 1.01 -20.05
C ILE A 151 3.88 0.95 -19.61
N PHE A 152 3.09 1.94 -19.99
CA PHE A 152 1.66 2.05 -19.64
C PHE A 152 0.74 1.52 -20.75
N LYS A 153 1.22 0.54 -21.55
CA LYS A 153 0.46 -0.02 -22.67
C LYS A 153 -0.75 -0.83 -22.16
N PRO A 154 -1.99 -0.45 -22.51
CA PRO A 154 -3.19 -1.25 -22.21
C PRO A 154 -3.11 -2.65 -22.83
N HIS A 155 -3.90 -3.58 -22.29
CA HIS A 155 -3.94 -4.98 -22.75
C HIS A 155 -2.56 -5.66 -22.73
N SER A 156 -1.68 -5.28 -21.81
CA SER A 156 -0.35 -5.89 -21.66
C SER A 156 -0.31 -6.79 -20.43
N ALA A 157 0.68 -7.67 -20.37
CA ALA A 157 0.88 -8.54 -19.20
C ALA A 157 1.35 -7.75 -17.96
N TRP A 158 1.88 -6.53 -18.14
CA TRP A 158 2.52 -5.73 -17.08
C TRP A 158 1.72 -4.50 -16.67
N PHE A 159 0.65 -4.14 -17.40
CA PHE A 159 -0.21 -3.03 -17.06
C PHE A 159 -1.67 -3.34 -17.43
N LYS A 160 -2.55 -3.30 -16.42
CA LYS A 160 -3.99 -3.54 -16.57
C LYS A 160 -4.78 -2.26 -16.40
N LEU A 161 -5.64 -1.94 -17.37
CA LEU A 161 -6.64 -0.90 -17.18
C LEU A 161 -7.61 -1.28 -16.05
N VAL A 162 -8.33 -0.30 -15.51
CA VAL A 162 -9.27 -0.56 -14.41
C VAL A 162 -10.31 -1.64 -14.75
N ASP A 163 -10.89 -1.62 -15.94
CA ASP A 163 -11.87 -2.63 -16.35
C ASP A 163 -11.24 -4.03 -16.49
N GLU A 164 -10.03 -4.11 -17.04
CA GLU A 164 -9.26 -5.36 -17.12
C GLU A 164 -8.86 -5.88 -15.74
N ALA A 165 -8.59 -4.99 -14.79
CA ALA A 165 -8.29 -5.33 -13.41
C ALA A 165 -9.52 -5.94 -12.73
N LYS A 166 -10.71 -5.37 -12.94
CA LYS A 166 -11.98 -5.92 -12.43
C LYS A 166 -12.28 -7.28 -13.05
N GLU A 167 -12.16 -7.41 -14.37
CA GLU A 167 -12.33 -8.68 -15.07
C GLU A 167 -11.34 -9.74 -14.57
N TYR A 168 -10.08 -9.37 -14.38
CA TYR A 168 -9.06 -10.24 -13.80
C TYR A 168 -9.48 -10.77 -12.41
N LEU A 169 -10.02 -9.91 -11.54
CA LEU A 169 -10.47 -10.30 -10.21
C LEU A 169 -11.76 -11.13 -10.24
N GLN A 170 -12.69 -10.84 -11.14
CA GLN A 170 -13.92 -11.61 -11.32
C GLN A 170 -13.64 -13.07 -11.70
N ASN A 171 -12.59 -13.29 -12.49
CA ASN A 171 -12.15 -14.59 -12.97
C ASN A 171 -11.16 -15.29 -12.03
N LYS A 172 -10.79 -14.67 -10.91
CA LYS A 172 -9.90 -15.25 -9.92
C LYS A 172 -10.71 -16.21 -9.03
N LEU A 173 -10.28 -17.48 -9.00
CA LEU A 173 -10.87 -18.54 -8.18
C LEU A 173 -10.65 -18.30 -6.68
#